data_AF-A0A6H0CV00-F1
#
_entry.id   AF-A0A6H0CV00-F1
#
_cell.length_a   1.000
_cell.length_b   1.000
_cell.length_c   1.000
_cell.angle_alpha   90.00
_cell.angle_beta   90.00
_cell.angle_gamma   90.00
#
_symmetry.space_group_name_H-M   'P 1'
#
loop_
_entity.id
_entity.type
_entity.pdbx_description
1 polymer ?
#
loop_
_entity_poly.entity_id
_entity_poly.type
_entity_poly.pdbx_seq_one_letter_code
_entity_poly.pdbx_strand_id
1 'polypeptide(L)'
;MASPAFDPRALDRRLDALARQPFRARFHLRGRELATARLKGPATLRWHAYDLIARRLAPARPYKDGRQTPYRGHPVFVAQHATATCCRGCLERRHGIPRGRELTRTEHVYVVDVICRWIERETAGHGIPGPDPCRAEGDHEIS
;
A
#
# COMPACT_ATOMS: atom_id res chain seq x y z
N MET A 1 28.72 2.46 -5.46
CA MET A 1 28.11 1.30 -4.78
C MET A 1 26.63 1.31 -5.11
N ALA A 2 26.18 0.42 -5.99
CA ALA A 2 24.79 0.37 -6.41
C ALA A 2 23.90 -0.02 -5.21
N SER A 3 22.83 0.74 -4.95
CA SER A 3 21.74 0.29 -4.09
C SER A 3 21.33 -1.12 -4.51
N PRO A 4 21.05 -2.06 -3.59
CA PRO A 4 20.57 -3.37 -3.97
C PRO A 4 19.33 -3.17 -4.82
N ALA A 5 19.44 -3.51 -6.10
CA ALA A 5 18.39 -3.33 -7.07
C ALA A 5 17.13 -4.03 -6.56
N PHE A 6 16.03 -3.29 -6.60
CA PHE A 6 14.66 -3.75 -6.44
C PHE A 6 14.48 -5.12 -7.13
N ASP A 7 14.37 -6.21 -6.34
CA ASP A 7 13.95 -7.52 -6.86
C ASP A 7 12.44 -7.69 -6.56
N PRO A 8 11.57 -7.56 -7.59
CA PRO A 8 10.14 -7.75 -7.43
C PRO A 8 9.80 -9.12 -6.84
N ARG A 9 10.57 -10.16 -7.17
CA ARG A 9 10.32 -11.53 -6.67
C ARG A 9 10.60 -11.63 -5.18
N ALA A 10 11.62 -10.94 -4.68
CA ALA A 10 11.88 -10.87 -3.23
C ALA A 10 10.76 -10.14 -2.49
N LEU A 11 10.23 -9.06 -3.06
CA LEU A 11 9.07 -8.37 -2.50
C LEU A 11 7.83 -9.27 -2.50
N ASP A 12 7.56 -9.98 -3.60
CA ASP A 12 6.42 -10.88 -3.69
C ASP A 12 6.48 -11.99 -2.63
N ARG A 13 7.63 -12.67 -2.48
CA ARG A 13 7.83 -13.68 -1.42
C ARG A 13 7.54 -13.13 -0.03
N ARG A 14 7.96 -11.89 0.24
CA ARG A 14 7.73 -11.22 1.51
C ARG A 14 6.25 -10.87 1.71
N LEU A 15 5.60 -10.35 0.69
CA LEU A 15 4.17 -10.04 0.72
C LEU A 15 3.34 -11.31 0.93
N ASP A 16 3.71 -12.43 0.30
CA ASP A 16 3.05 -13.72 0.51
C ASP A 16 3.24 -14.23 1.94
N ALA A 17 4.43 -14.05 2.53
CA ALA A 17 4.67 -14.37 3.93
C ALA A 17 3.86 -13.50 4.90
N LEU A 18 3.66 -12.22 4.57
CA LEU A 18 2.82 -11.31 5.34
C LEU A 18 1.33 -11.67 5.22
N ALA A 19 0.87 -12.03 4.02
CA ALA A 19 -0.51 -12.40 3.74
C ALA A 19 -0.97 -13.65 4.48
N ARG A 20 -0.05 -14.56 4.87
CA ARG A 20 -0.36 -15.71 5.72
C ARG A 20 -0.73 -15.35 7.17
N GLN A 21 -0.50 -14.11 7.61
CA GLN A 21 -0.86 -13.68 8.97
C GLN A 21 -2.36 -13.32 9.02
N PRO A 22 -3.17 -13.92 9.91
CA PRO A 22 -4.64 -13.71 9.93
C PRO A 22 -5.05 -12.24 10.01
N PHE A 23 -4.34 -11.44 10.82
CA PHE A 23 -4.60 -10.00 10.93
C PHE A 23 -4.35 -9.25 9.62
N ARG A 24 -3.39 -9.69 8.80
CA ARG A 24 -2.97 -9.01 7.56
C ARG A 24 -3.76 -9.49 6.35
N ALA A 25 -4.12 -10.76 6.33
CA ALA A 25 -4.91 -11.40 5.28
C ALA A 25 -6.25 -10.70 4.99
N ARG A 26 -6.80 -9.96 5.96
CA ARG A 26 -8.09 -9.27 5.81
C ARG A 26 -8.03 -7.92 5.07
N PHE A 27 -6.84 -7.38 4.85
CA PHE A 27 -6.71 -6.09 4.17
C PHE A 27 -6.71 -6.29 2.66
N HIS A 28 -7.65 -5.64 1.99
CA HIS A 28 -7.77 -5.61 0.53
C HIS A 28 -8.25 -4.24 0.05
N LEU A 29 -7.86 -3.85 -1.15
CA LEU A 29 -8.40 -2.66 -1.80
C LEU A 29 -9.81 -2.96 -2.33
N ARG A 30 -10.82 -2.20 -1.85
CA ARG A 30 -12.21 -2.33 -2.30
C ARG A 30 -12.82 -0.96 -2.49
N GLY A 31 -13.94 -0.89 -3.21
CA GLY A 31 -14.74 0.35 -3.35
C GLY A 31 -13.89 1.59 -3.65
N ARG A 32 -13.97 2.59 -2.77
CA ARG A 32 -13.32 3.89 -2.95
C ARG A 32 -11.80 3.80 -2.98
N GLU A 33 -11.17 2.95 -2.16
CA GLU A 33 -9.72 2.81 -2.20
C GLU A 33 -9.25 2.21 -3.52
N LEU A 34 -9.91 1.16 -4.01
CA LEU A 34 -9.56 0.57 -5.31
C LEU A 34 -9.76 1.58 -6.47
N ALA A 35 -10.88 2.29 -6.48
CA ALA A 35 -11.14 3.34 -7.47
C ALA A 35 -10.08 4.45 -7.42
N THR A 36 -9.70 4.89 -6.22
CA THR A 36 -8.64 5.89 -6.02
C THR A 36 -7.30 5.38 -6.55
N ALA A 37 -6.96 4.11 -6.29
CA ALA A 37 -5.71 3.53 -6.74
C ALA A 37 -5.62 3.50 -8.28
N ARG A 38 -6.70 3.07 -8.94
CA ARG A 38 -6.79 3.07 -10.41
C ARG A 38 -6.76 4.48 -11.01
N LEU A 39 -7.50 5.42 -10.42
CA LEU A 39 -7.58 6.80 -10.89
C LEU A 39 -6.24 7.56 -10.76
N LYS A 40 -5.55 7.40 -9.62
CA LYS A 40 -4.31 8.15 -9.35
C LYS A 40 -3.09 7.56 -10.06
N GLY A 41 -3.11 6.25 -10.32
CA GLY A 41 -2.03 5.54 -10.96
C GLY A 41 -0.77 5.37 -10.09
N PRO A 42 0.20 4.58 -10.57
CA PRO A 42 1.34 4.14 -9.77
C PRO A 42 2.29 5.26 -9.35
N ALA A 43 2.55 6.24 -10.22
CA ALA A 43 3.47 7.34 -9.91
C ALA A 43 2.96 8.21 -8.75
N THR A 44 1.68 8.58 -8.78
CA THR A 44 1.05 9.40 -7.73
C THR A 44 0.99 8.64 -6.40
N LEU A 45 0.63 7.36 -6.44
CA LEU A 45 0.59 6.52 -5.23
C LEU A 45 1.99 6.34 -4.62
N ARG A 46 3.02 6.21 -5.44
CA ARG A 46 4.42 6.17 -4.98
C ARG A 46 4.80 7.46 -4.26
N TRP A 47 4.43 8.62 -4.80
CA TRP A 47 4.67 9.90 -4.15
C TRP A 47 3.92 10.01 -2.82
N HIS A 48 2.64 9.62 -2.76
CA HIS A 48 1.88 9.58 -1.50
C HIS A 48 2.53 8.67 -0.45
N ALA A 49 2.98 7.49 -0.86
CA ALA A 49 3.69 6.57 0.03
C ALA A 49 5.00 7.19 0.53
N TYR A 50 5.78 7.80 -0.36
CA TYR A 50 7.03 8.46 -0.01
C TYR A 50 6.83 9.57 1.03
N ASP A 51 5.92 10.51 0.77
CA ASP A 51 5.63 11.64 1.67
C ASP A 51 5.12 11.17 3.03
N LEU A 52 4.23 10.17 3.05
CA LEU A 52 3.70 9.61 4.29
C LEU A 52 4.82 8.98 5.12
N ILE A 53 5.65 8.13 4.54
CA ILE A 53 6.75 7.48 5.25
C ILE A 53 7.75 8.52 5.75
N ALA A 54 8.09 9.53 4.93
CA ALA A 54 8.97 10.63 5.31
C ALA A 54 8.47 11.34 6.58
N ARG A 55 7.18 11.68 6.61
CA ARG A 55 6.59 12.49 7.68
C ARG A 55 6.28 11.67 8.93
N ARG A 56 5.86 10.40 8.77
CA ARG A 56 5.24 9.63 9.85
C ARG A 56 6.06 8.45 10.35
N LEU A 57 7.05 7.96 9.61
CA LEU A 57 7.84 6.78 10.01
C LEU A 57 9.36 7.01 9.93
N ALA A 58 9.83 7.93 9.09
CA ALA A 58 11.26 8.19 8.94
C ALA A 58 11.92 8.67 10.23
N PRO A 59 11.36 9.60 11.02
CA PRO A 59 11.99 10.10 12.24
C PRO A 59 12.32 8.98 13.24
N ALA A 60 13.38 9.17 14.04
CA ALA A 60 13.80 8.20 15.05
C ALA A 60 12.72 7.91 16.11
N ARG A 61 11.89 8.91 16.42
CA ARG A 61 10.77 8.85 17.36
C ARG A 61 9.52 9.45 16.73
N PRO A 62 8.80 8.72 15.87
CA PRO A 62 7.63 9.29 15.21
C PRO A 62 6.50 9.57 16.21
N TYR A 63 5.80 10.68 15.99
CA TYR A 63 4.63 11.03 16.78
C TYR A 63 3.53 9.98 16.61
N LYS A 64 2.95 9.52 17.73
CA LYS A 64 1.89 8.48 17.78
C LYS A 64 2.28 7.19 17.04
N ASP A 65 3.53 6.74 17.17
CA ASP A 65 3.98 5.45 16.62
C ASP A 65 3.05 4.31 17.09
N GLY A 66 2.66 3.44 16.15
CA GLY A 66 1.62 2.41 16.36
C GLY A 66 0.19 2.87 16.05
N ARG A 67 -0.07 4.17 15.90
CA ARG A 67 -1.35 4.76 15.47
C ARG A 67 -1.16 5.81 14.36
N GLN A 68 -0.13 5.65 13.53
CA GLN A 68 0.27 6.64 12.52
C GLN A 68 -0.74 6.80 11.40
N THR A 69 -1.47 5.74 11.04
CA THR A 69 -2.40 5.76 9.91
C THR A 69 -3.73 5.09 10.22
N PRO A 70 -4.86 5.66 9.75
CA PRO A 70 -6.15 4.99 9.75
C PRO A 70 -6.08 3.65 9.00
N TYR A 71 -7.07 2.77 9.20
CA TYR A 71 -7.14 1.50 8.47
C TYR A 71 -7.66 1.61 7.03
N ARG A 72 -8.38 2.71 6.70
CA ARG A 72 -9.12 2.90 5.44
C ARG A 72 -9.08 4.37 5.00
N GLY A 73 -9.62 4.67 3.82
CA GLY A 73 -9.76 6.03 3.26
C GLY A 73 -8.68 6.43 2.27
N HIS A 74 -7.58 5.66 2.17
CA HIS A 74 -6.55 5.85 1.15
C HIS A 74 -5.84 4.52 0.84
N PRO A 75 -5.48 4.21 -0.42
CA PRO A 75 -4.82 2.95 -0.78
C PRO A 75 -3.54 2.68 0.01
N VAL A 76 -2.72 3.72 0.21
CA VAL A 76 -1.47 3.61 0.98
C VAL A 76 -1.73 3.24 2.44
N PHE A 77 -2.81 3.71 3.06
CA PHE A 77 -3.13 3.35 4.44
C PHE A 77 -3.46 1.86 4.56
N VAL A 78 -4.31 1.35 3.66
CA VAL A 78 -4.66 -0.08 3.63
C VAL A 78 -3.40 -0.92 3.39
N ALA A 79 -2.59 -0.52 2.41
CA ALA A 79 -1.33 -1.17 2.08
C ALA A 79 -0.39 -1.24 3.29
N GLN A 80 -0.21 -0.15 4.03
CA GLN A 80 0.68 -0.15 5.20
C GLN A 80 0.30 -1.18 6.26
N HIS A 81 -1.00 -1.40 6.50
CA HIS A 81 -1.46 -2.41 7.44
C HIS A 81 -1.31 -3.84 6.89
N ALA A 82 -1.61 -4.03 5.61
CA ALA A 82 -1.40 -5.30 4.91
C ALA A 82 0.09 -5.70 4.91
N THR A 83 0.97 -4.73 4.72
CA THR A 83 2.40 -4.98 4.52
C THR A 83 3.25 -4.77 5.77
N ALA A 84 2.65 -4.53 6.94
CA ALA A 84 3.39 -4.27 8.19
C ALA A 84 4.35 -3.07 8.13
N THR A 85 3.96 -2.01 7.43
CA THR A 85 4.72 -0.74 7.30
C THR A 85 3.97 0.44 7.92
N CYS A 86 3.06 0.17 8.86
CA CYS A 86 2.22 1.17 9.54
C CYS A 86 2.78 1.70 10.88
N CYS A 87 3.90 1.16 11.37
CA CYS A 87 4.64 1.64 12.55
C CYS A 87 6.06 1.09 12.64
N ARG A 88 6.92 1.71 13.46
CA ARG A 88 8.30 1.23 13.68
C ARG A 88 8.34 -0.16 14.27
N GLY A 89 7.42 -0.49 15.18
CA GLY A 89 7.33 -1.84 15.73
C GLY A 89 6.97 -2.90 14.68
N CYS A 90 6.20 -2.56 13.65
CA CYS A 90 5.95 -3.46 12.53
C CYS A 90 7.17 -3.57 11.60
N LEU A 91 7.84 -2.45 11.30
CA LEU A 91 9.08 -2.43 10.54
C LEU A 91 10.18 -3.28 11.19
N GLU A 92 10.34 -3.19 12.51
CA GLU A 92 11.30 -3.98 13.26
C GLU A 92 10.98 -5.48 13.17
N ARG A 93 9.76 -5.88 13.58
CA ARG A 93 9.39 -7.30 13.67
C ARG A 93 9.26 -8.00 12.31
N ARG A 94 8.87 -7.28 11.27
CA ARG A 94 8.56 -7.89 9.96
C ARG A 94 9.60 -7.58 8.90
N HIS A 95 10.32 -6.46 8.99
CA HIS A 95 11.28 -6.04 7.99
C HIS A 95 12.72 -5.96 8.51
N GLY A 96 12.95 -6.15 9.82
CA GLY A 96 14.29 -6.09 10.42
C GLY A 96 14.85 -4.67 10.50
N ILE A 97 14.01 -3.65 10.35
CA ILE A 97 14.43 -2.24 10.41
C ILE A 97 14.29 -1.77 11.87
N PRO A 98 15.40 -1.53 12.59
CA PRO A 98 15.36 -1.27 14.03
C PRO A 98 14.66 0.05 14.34
N ARG A 99 13.94 0.13 15.46
CA ARG A 99 13.38 1.39 15.98
C ARG A 99 14.45 2.26 16.66
N GLY A 100 14.09 3.50 16.97
CA GLY A 100 14.96 4.40 17.75
C GLY A 100 16.03 5.15 16.96
N ARG A 101 16.12 4.93 15.64
CA ARG A 101 16.92 5.75 14.72
C ARG A 101 16.13 6.13 13.47
N GLU A 102 16.58 7.18 12.80
CA GLU A 102 15.97 7.60 11.54
C GLU A 102 16.07 6.47 10.49
N LEU A 103 15.08 6.39 9.61
CA LEU A 103 15.19 5.54 8.43
C LEU A 103 16.30 6.08 7.53
N THR A 104 17.16 5.18 7.06
CA THR A 104 18.06 5.52 5.97
C THR A 104 17.24 5.73 4.69
N ARG A 105 17.83 6.44 3.72
CA ARG A 105 17.22 6.61 2.39
C ARG A 105 16.87 5.27 1.74
N THR A 106 17.74 4.26 1.87
CA THR A 106 17.51 2.92 1.32
C THR A 106 16.32 2.22 2.01
N GLU A 107 16.20 2.32 3.33
CA GLU A 107 15.06 1.76 4.07
C GLU A 107 13.76 2.45 3.74
N HIS A 108 13.77 3.78 3.58
CA HIS A 108 12.60 4.54 3.18
C HIS A 108 12.13 4.13 1.79
N VAL A 109 13.04 4.09 0.80
CA VAL A 109 12.72 3.63 -0.56
C VAL A 109 12.19 2.20 -0.54
N TYR A 110 12.83 1.30 0.20
CA TYR A 110 12.36 -0.08 0.37
C TYR A 110 10.93 -0.16 0.92
N VAL A 111 10.59 0.64 1.94
CA VAL A 111 9.23 0.65 2.51
C VAL A 111 8.22 1.14 1.47
N VAL A 112 8.56 2.16 0.70
CA VAL A 112 7.73 2.67 -0.40
C VAL A 112 7.52 1.60 -1.47
N ASP A 113 8.57 0.87 -1.82
CA ASP A 113 8.56 -0.21 -2.80
C ASP A 113 7.65 -1.37 -2.37
N VAL A 114 7.73 -1.79 -1.10
CA VAL A 114 6.82 -2.80 -0.52
C VAL A 114 5.36 -2.37 -0.63
N ILE A 115 5.05 -1.12 -0.28
CA ILE A 115 3.69 -0.56 -0.33
C ILE A 115 3.19 -0.53 -1.78
N CYS A 116 4.00 -0.01 -2.71
CA CYS A 116 3.61 0.13 -4.11
C CYS A 116 3.40 -1.24 -4.76
N ARG A 117 4.27 -2.22 -4.48
CA ARG A 117 4.13 -3.57 -5.01
C ARG A 117 2.86 -4.26 -4.54
N TRP A 118 2.49 -4.07 -3.28
CA TRP A 118 1.22 -4.61 -2.76
C TRP A 118 0.01 -3.95 -3.44
N ILE A 119 0.01 -2.63 -3.63
CA ILE A 119 -1.08 -1.93 -4.32
C ILE A 119 -1.20 -2.41 -5.77
N GLU A 120 -0.07 -2.55 -6.48
CA GLU A 120 -0.03 -3.06 -7.86
C GLU A 120 -0.70 -4.44 -7.95
N ARG A 121 -0.36 -5.37 -7.05
CA ARG A 121 -0.97 -6.71 -6.98
C ARG A 121 -2.48 -6.65 -6.76
N GLU A 122 -2.95 -5.79 -5.86
CA GLU A 122 -4.37 -5.63 -5.57
C GLU A 122 -5.13 -5.00 -6.76
N THR A 123 -4.50 -4.07 -7.48
CA THR A 123 -5.11 -3.47 -8.68
C THR A 123 -5.12 -4.42 -9.87
N ALA A 124 -4.13 -5.31 -9.99
CA ALA A 124 -4.04 -6.30 -11.06
C ALA A 124 -4.94 -7.53 -10.80
N GLY A 125 -5.02 -7.98 -9.54
CA GLY A 125 -5.87 -9.11 -9.13
C GLY A 125 -7.37 -8.78 -9.13
N HIS A 126 -7.72 -7.48 -9.16
CA HIS A 126 -9.07 -7.02 -9.44
C HIS A 126 -9.13 -6.61 -10.91
N GLY A 127 -9.30 -7.56 -11.83
CA GLY A 127 -9.57 -7.25 -13.23
C GLY A 127 -10.72 -6.24 -13.39
N ILE A 128 -10.74 -5.52 -14.51
CA ILE A 128 -11.90 -4.72 -14.93
C ILE A 128 -13.15 -5.60 -14.76
N PRO A 129 -14.17 -5.24 -13.95
CA PRO A 129 -15.48 -5.83 -14.15
C PRO A 129 -15.84 -5.47 -15.59
N GLY A 130 -16.03 -6.48 -16.44
CA GLY A 130 -16.52 -6.25 -17.80
C GLY A 130 -17.74 -5.33 -17.77
N PRO A 131 -18.03 -4.59 -18.86
CA PRO A 131 -19.18 -3.71 -18.90
C PRO A 131 -20.42 -4.47 -18.43
N ASP A 132 -21.09 -3.89 -17.45
CA ASP A 132 -22.32 -4.42 -16.85
C ASP A 132 -23.35 -4.60 -17.97
N PRO A 133 -23.82 -5.83 -18.28
CA PRO A 133 -24.77 -6.05 -19.37
C PRO A 133 -26.15 -5.45 -19.08
N CYS A 134 -26.38 -4.87 -17.90
CA CYS A 134 -27.65 -4.26 -17.51
C CYS A 134 -27.58 -2.73 -17.44
N ARG A 135 -27.30 -2.08 -18.57
CA ARG A 135 -27.94 -0.80 -18.90
C ARG A 135 -28.61 -0.95 -20.26
N ALA A 136 -29.81 -1.53 -20.25
CA ALA A 136 -30.76 -1.33 -21.31
C ALA A 136 -31.12 0.16 -21.30
N GLU A 137 -30.76 0.85 -22.38
CA GLU A 137 -31.29 2.17 -22.68
C GLU A 137 -32.82 2.00 -22.85
N GLY A 138 -33.57 2.72 -22.03
CA GLY A 138 -35.01 2.85 -22.17
C GLY A 138 -35.28 4.24 -22.71
N ASP A 139 -35.62 4.29 -24.00
CA ASP A 139 -36.24 5.44 -24.64
C ASP A 139 -37.44 5.92 -23.81
N HIS A 140 -37.51 7.24 -23.58
CA HIS A 140 -38.77 7.91 -23.35
C HIS A 140 -38.84 9.16 -24.22
N GLU A 141 -39.39 8.92 -25.39
CA GLU A 141 -40.12 9.85 -26.24
C GLU A 141 -41.12 10.67 -25.39
N ILE A 142 -41.02 12.00 -25.44
CA ILE A 142 -42.08 12.90 -24.99
C ILE A 142 -42.64 13.57 -26.24
N SER A 143 -43.88 13.23 -26.57
CA SER A 143 -44.81 14.07 -27.35
C SER A 143 -45.34 15.20 -26.49
#